data_AF-A0A314ZPN7-F1
#
_entry.id   AF-A0A314ZPN7-F1
#
_cell.length_a   1.000
_cell.length_b   1.000
_cell.length_c   1.000
_cell.angle_alpha   90.00
_cell.angle_beta   90.00
_cell.angle_gamma   90.00
#
_symmetry.space_group_name_H-M   'P 1'
#
loop_
_entity.id
_entity.type
_entity.pdbx_description
1 polymer ?
#
loop_
_entity_poly.entity_id
_entity_poly.type
_entity_poly.pdbx_seq_one_letter_code
_entity_poly.pdbx_strand_id
1 'polypeptide(L)'
;MAITMDALPEKFFEPFIMKGIQVDLLEPGCIVCSFKVPPRSLNGGNFMHGGATTTLVDLIGSAAILTVGTPSFGVSLEINVSYLDSAYPGEEVEVEAKALRVGKAIGVASVELRKKKTCKIIAKGRHTKYLALTSKLEQLGSWNHGPRHNSVCVLCKDFSTLNKISFN
;
A
#
# COMPACT_ATOMS: atom_id res chain seq x y z
N MET A 1 28.66 -6.18 12.97
CA MET A 1 28.51 -4.76 12.58
C MET A 1 27.08 -4.36 12.86
N ALA A 2 26.85 -3.44 13.79
CA ALA A 2 25.55 -2.80 13.92
C ALA A 2 25.41 -1.79 12.78
N ILE A 3 24.41 -1.97 11.92
CA ILE A 3 24.02 -0.96 10.94
C ILE A 3 23.35 0.15 11.77
N THR A 4 23.85 1.38 11.71
CA THR A 4 23.19 2.52 12.35
C THR A 4 21.86 2.76 11.64
N MET A 5 20.77 2.97 12.38
CA MET A 5 19.45 3.18 11.77
C MET A 5 19.42 4.41 10.85
N ASP A 6 20.27 5.39 11.13
CA ASP A 6 20.45 6.61 10.33
C ASP A 6 21.14 6.36 8.98
N ALA A 7 21.74 5.18 8.76
CA ALA A 7 22.37 4.81 7.49
C ALA A 7 21.43 4.11 6.50
N LEU A 8 20.17 3.88 6.88
CA LEU A 8 19.17 3.32 5.96
C LEU A 8 18.79 4.36 4.90
N PRO A 9 18.51 3.92 3.65
CA PRO A 9 18.00 4.82 2.62
C PRO A 9 16.72 5.55 3.08
N GLU A 10 16.56 6.81 2.68
CA GLU A 10 15.28 7.50 2.86
C GLU A 10 14.13 6.66 2.28
N LYS A 11 12.99 6.63 2.98
CA LYS A 11 11.80 5.84 2.57
C LYS A 11 12.14 4.37 2.37
N PHE A 12 13.00 3.80 3.22
CA PHE A 12 13.38 2.38 3.17
C PHE A 12 12.19 1.43 3.34
N PHE A 13 11.23 1.81 4.20
CA PHE A 13 10.22 0.88 4.70
C PHE A 13 9.26 0.42 3.62
N GLU A 14 8.80 1.32 2.75
CA GLU A 14 7.83 0.97 1.71
C GLU A 14 8.45 0.08 0.61
N PRO A 15 9.61 0.39 0.00
CA PRO A 15 10.30 -0.51 -0.91
C PRO A 15 10.66 -1.85 -0.28
N PHE A 16 11.00 -1.86 1.02
CA PHE A 16 11.31 -3.09 1.75
C PHE A 16 10.11 -4.04 1.81
N ILE A 17 8.92 -3.53 2.13
CA ILE A 17 7.68 -4.30 2.17
C ILE A 17 7.18 -4.65 0.76
N MET A 18 7.22 -3.69 -0.17
CA MET A 18 6.64 -3.83 -1.50
C MET A 18 7.45 -4.69 -2.48
N LYS A 19 8.73 -4.97 -2.17
CA LYS A 19 9.60 -5.75 -3.05
C LYS A 19 8.96 -7.10 -3.40
N GLY A 20 8.89 -7.43 -4.69
CA GLY A 20 8.37 -8.74 -5.15
C GLY A 20 6.85 -8.89 -5.10
N ILE A 21 6.11 -7.82 -4.85
CA ILE A 21 4.66 -7.77 -5.09
C ILE A 21 4.41 -7.57 -6.58
N GLN A 22 3.50 -8.38 -7.12
CA GLN A 22 3.05 -8.32 -8.51
C GLN A 22 1.61 -7.78 -8.53
N VAL A 23 1.32 -6.89 -9.47
CA VAL A 23 -0.05 -6.40 -9.70
C VAL A 23 -0.71 -7.33 -10.72
N ASP A 24 -1.75 -8.03 -10.28
CA ASP A 24 -2.51 -9.00 -11.08
C ASP A 24 -3.72 -8.34 -11.77
N LEU A 25 -4.36 -7.36 -11.11
CA LEU A 25 -5.49 -6.58 -11.64
C LEU A 25 -5.36 -5.12 -11.21
N LEU A 26 -5.70 -4.21 -12.13
CA LEU A 26 -5.74 -2.78 -11.88
C LEU A 26 -6.95 -2.15 -12.58
N GLU A 27 -7.94 -1.74 -11.79
CA GLU A 27 -9.17 -1.11 -12.27
C GLU A 27 -9.52 0.12 -11.39
N PRO A 28 -10.40 1.03 -11.86
CA PRO A 28 -10.89 2.12 -11.03
C PRO A 28 -11.54 1.59 -9.74
N GLY A 29 -10.97 1.96 -8.59
CA GLY A 29 -11.42 1.51 -7.27
C GLY A 29 -11.05 0.08 -6.89
N CYS A 30 -10.32 -0.68 -7.70
CA CYS A 30 -9.97 -2.08 -7.40
C CYS A 30 -8.52 -2.41 -7.80
N ILE A 31 -7.78 -3.06 -6.91
CA ILE A 31 -6.43 -3.58 -7.18
C ILE A 31 -6.35 -5.00 -6.62
N VAL A 32 -5.82 -5.93 -7.41
CA VAL A 32 -5.43 -7.26 -6.93
C VAL A 32 -3.92 -7.41 -7.13
N CYS A 33 -3.24 -7.81 -6.08
CA CYS A 33 -1.81 -8.09 -6.11
C CYS A 33 -1.53 -9.49 -5.58
N SER A 34 -0.39 -10.07 -5.94
CA SER A 34 0.11 -11.28 -5.31
C SER A 34 1.60 -11.26 -5.03
N PHE A 35 2.01 -12.08 -4.05
CA PHE A 35 3.41 -12.24 -3.69
C PHE A 35 3.65 -13.55 -2.94
N LYS A 36 4.90 -13.99 -2.90
CA LYS A 36 5.36 -15.06 -2.01
C LYS A 36 5.86 -14.46 -0.71
N VAL A 37 5.42 -14.97 0.44
CA VAL A 37 5.82 -14.46 1.76
C VAL A 37 7.34 -14.49 1.89
N PRO A 38 8.02 -13.33 1.93
CA PRO A 38 9.47 -13.30 1.99
C PRO A 38 9.99 -13.43 3.43
N PRO A 39 11.21 -13.96 3.65
CA PRO A 39 11.82 -14.02 4.98
C PRO A 39 11.93 -12.66 5.69
N ARG A 40 12.08 -11.58 4.92
CA ARG A 40 12.22 -10.22 5.45
C ARG A 40 10.95 -9.65 6.07
N SER A 41 9.78 -10.22 5.79
CA SER A 41 8.49 -9.75 6.33
C SER A 41 7.99 -10.61 7.49
N LEU A 42 8.84 -11.48 8.06
CA LEU A 42 8.45 -12.37 9.15
C LEU A 42 8.61 -11.68 10.51
N ASN A 43 7.85 -12.15 11.50
CA ASN A 43 8.03 -11.83 12.91
C ASN A 43 8.87 -12.90 13.63
N GLY A 44 9.08 -12.71 14.94
CA GLY A 44 9.80 -13.67 15.79
C GLY A 44 9.12 -15.05 15.92
N GLY A 45 7.87 -15.19 15.48
CA GLY A 45 7.14 -16.46 15.39
C GLY A 45 7.29 -17.17 14.04
N ASN A 46 8.12 -16.67 13.12
CA ASN A 46 8.36 -17.22 11.78
C ASN A 46 7.14 -17.24 10.85
N PHE A 47 6.22 -16.29 11.01
CA PHE A 47 5.14 -16.02 10.06
C PHE A 47 5.06 -14.52 9.78
N MET A 48 4.26 -14.12 8.79
CA MET A 48 4.16 -12.73 8.35
C MET A 48 3.87 -11.77 9.50
N HIS A 49 4.71 -10.75 9.63
CA HIS A 49 4.65 -9.76 10.68
C HIS A 49 3.38 -8.91 10.54
N GLY A 50 2.66 -8.70 11.64
CA GLY A 50 1.44 -7.89 11.63
C GLY A 50 1.67 -6.48 11.07
N GLY A 51 2.76 -5.83 11.49
CA GLY A 51 3.22 -4.57 10.88
C GLY A 51 3.40 -4.62 9.36
N ALA A 52 3.97 -5.68 8.79
CA ALA A 52 4.09 -5.82 7.33
C ALA A 52 2.72 -5.94 6.67
N THR A 53 1.81 -6.74 7.24
CA THR A 53 0.42 -6.85 6.79
C THR A 53 -0.31 -5.51 6.85
N THR A 54 -0.20 -4.76 7.94
CA THR A 54 -0.79 -3.42 8.07
C THR A 54 -0.23 -2.46 7.02
N THR A 55 1.07 -2.53 6.72
CA THR A 55 1.68 -1.72 5.66
C THR A 55 1.13 -2.08 4.27
N LEU A 56 0.84 -3.36 4.00
CA LEU A 56 0.17 -3.75 2.76
C LEU A 56 -1.26 -3.18 2.68
N VAL A 57 -2.00 -3.22 3.78
CA VAL A 57 -3.33 -2.59 3.88
C VAL A 57 -3.25 -1.08 3.61
N ASP A 58 -2.26 -0.40 4.18
CA ASP A 58 -2.03 1.02 3.93
C ASP A 58 -1.72 1.29 2.44
N LEU A 59 -0.66 0.69 1.92
CA LEU A 59 -0.13 1.00 0.60
C LEU A 59 -1.06 0.59 -0.53
N ILE A 60 -1.59 -0.63 -0.49
CA ILE A 60 -2.47 -1.16 -1.55
C ILE A 60 -3.87 -0.55 -1.42
N GLY A 61 -4.36 -0.34 -0.19
CA GLY A 61 -5.61 0.38 0.05
C GLY A 61 -5.55 1.85 -0.41
N SER A 62 -4.43 2.53 -0.17
CA SER A 62 -4.17 3.87 -0.71
C SER A 62 -4.15 3.87 -2.22
N ALA A 63 -3.49 2.88 -2.84
CA ALA A 63 -3.43 2.76 -4.29
C ALA A 63 -4.84 2.56 -4.89
N ALA A 64 -5.69 1.72 -4.30
CA ALA A 64 -7.06 1.52 -4.77
C ALA A 64 -7.92 2.81 -4.71
N ILE A 65 -7.70 3.70 -3.74
CA ILE A 65 -8.39 5.00 -3.69
C ILE A 65 -7.95 5.90 -4.85
N LEU A 66 -6.66 5.90 -5.18
CA LEU A 66 -6.10 6.75 -6.24
C LEU A 66 -6.59 6.38 -7.62
N THR A 67 -6.87 5.10 -7.89
CA THR A 67 -7.32 4.67 -9.22
C THR A 67 -8.69 5.26 -9.60
N VAL A 68 -9.40 5.86 -8.65
CA VAL A 68 -10.65 6.62 -8.86
C VAL A 68 -10.39 8.08 -9.27
N GLY A 69 -9.12 8.51 -9.41
CA GLY A 69 -8.75 9.84 -9.90
C GLY A 69 -8.67 10.92 -8.82
N THR A 70 -8.34 10.56 -7.59
CA THR A 70 -8.18 11.53 -6.50
C THR A 70 -6.94 12.43 -6.70
N PRO A 71 -6.98 13.71 -6.32
CA PRO A 71 -5.90 14.67 -6.61
C PRO A 71 -4.62 14.43 -5.80
N SER A 72 -4.68 13.67 -4.71
CA SER A 72 -3.52 13.34 -3.89
C SER A 72 -3.67 11.97 -3.23
N PHE A 73 -2.55 11.43 -2.75
CA PHE A 73 -2.51 10.20 -1.93
C PHE A 73 -3.21 10.35 -0.58
N GLY A 74 -3.47 11.59 -0.15
CA GLY A 74 -3.97 11.90 1.17
C GLY A 74 -3.05 11.44 2.30
N VAL A 75 -3.50 11.69 3.53
CA VAL A 75 -2.88 11.19 4.76
C VAL A 75 -3.80 10.21 5.44
N SER A 76 -3.23 9.22 6.12
CA SER A 76 -4.00 8.23 6.88
C SER A 76 -4.69 8.91 8.07
N LEU A 77 -6.00 8.68 8.20
CA LEU A 77 -6.77 9.08 9.38
C LEU A 77 -6.91 7.91 10.35
N GLU A 78 -7.13 6.71 9.81
CA GLU A 78 -7.36 5.51 10.60
C GLU A 78 -7.07 4.27 9.78
N ILE A 79 -6.45 3.28 10.41
CA ILE A 79 -6.24 1.94 9.86
C ILE A 79 -6.61 0.90 10.91
N ASN A 80 -7.42 -0.08 10.53
CA ASN A 80 -7.67 -1.27 11.34
C ASN A 80 -7.34 -2.52 10.53
N VAL A 81 -6.89 -3.56 11.24
CA VAL A 81 -6.59 -4.87 10.66
C VAL A 81 -7.04 -5.94 11.64
N SER A 82 -7.85 -6.87 11.17
CA SER A 82 -8.20 -8.12 11.86
C SER A 82 -7.35 -9.25 11.29
N TYR A 83 -6.63 -9.95 12.16
CA TYR A 83 -5.80 -11.10 11.81
C TYR A 83 -6.56 -12.39 12.08
N LEU A 84 -6.71 -13.23 11.04
CA LEU A 84 -7.59 -14.41 11.06
C LEU A 84 -6.83 -15.72 10.84
N ASP A 85 -5.70 -15.68 10.13
CA ASP A 85 -4.81 -16.82 9.92
C ASP A 85 -3.35 -16.35 9.75
N SER A 86 -2.39 -17.26 9.89
CA SER A 86 -0.96 -17.00 9.69
C SER A 86 -0.55 -17.26 8.25
N ALA A 87 0.40 -16.47 7.73
CA ALA A 87 1.03 -16.68 6.43
C ALA A 87 2.51 -17.03 6.61
N TYR A 88 2.91 -18.20 6.14
CA TYR A 88 4.24 -18.78 6.35
C TYR A 88 5.19 -18.50 5.18
N PRO A 89 6.52 -18.57 5.39
CA PRO A 89 7.51 -18.28 4.35
C PRO A 89 7.27 -19.12 3.09
N GLY A 90 7.31 -18.48 1.92
CA GLY A 90 7.12 -19.14 0.63
C GLY A 90 5.66 -19.45 0.24
N GLU A 91 4.68 -19.27 1.14
CA GLU A 91 3.27 -19.32 0.74
C GLU A 91 2.92 -18.18 -0.23
N GLU A 92 2.00 -18.45 -1.15
CA GLU A 92 1.48 -17.44 -2.07
C GLU A 92 0.26 -16.75 -1.47
N VAL A 93 0.37 -15.43 -1.37
CA VAL A 93 -0.66 -14.54 -0.82
C VAL A 93 -1.19 -13.66 -1.94
N GLU A 94 -2.50 -13.54 -2.00
CA GLU A 94 -3.22 -12.57 -2.80
C GLU A 94 -3.74 -11.46 -1.88
N VAL A 95 -3.67 -10.22 -2.37
CA VAL A 95 -4.16 -9.03 -1.69
C VAL A 95 -5.14 -8.33 -2.62
N GLU A 96 -6.40 -8.30 -2.24
CA GLU A 96 -7.45 -7.58 -2.96
C GLU A 96 -7.79 -6.30 -2.19
N ALA A 97 -7.69 -5.15 -2.84
CA ALA A 97 -8.06 -3.86 -2.29
C ALA A 97 -9.19 -3.22 -3.10
N LYS A 98 -10.20 -2.70 -2.41
CA LYS A 98 -11.36 -2.01 -2.99
C LYS A 98 -11.58 -0.67 -2.33
N ALA A 99 -11.73 0.38 -3.13
CA ALA A 99 -12.23 1.66 -2.66
C ALA A 99 -13.73 1.53 -2.35
N LEU A 100 -14.08 1.65 -1.07
CA LEU A 100 -15.47 1.57 -0.60
C LEU A 100 -16.20 2.90 -0.77
N ARG A 101 -15.48 4.00 -0.57
CA ARG A 101 -16.00 5.37 -0.69
C ARG A 101 -14.88 6.32 -1.05
N VAL A 102 -15.09 7.14 -2.07
CA VAL A 102 -14.18 8.23 -2.43
C VAL A 102 -15.00 9.52 -2.53
N GLY A 103 -14.91 10.36 -1.51
CA GLY A 103 -15.54 11.68 -1.49
C GLY A 103 -14.50 12.80 -1.67
N LYS A 104 -14.96 14.06 -1.59
CA LYS A 104 -14.09 15.23 -1.72
C LYS A 104 -12.93 15.26 -0.70
N ALA A 105 -13.20 14.84 0.53
CA ALA A 105 -12.24 14.96 1.63
C ALA A 105 -11.84 13.62 2.25
N ILE A 106 -12.62 12.55 2.06
CA ILE A 106 -12.39 11.26 2.72
C ILE A 106 -12.42 10.14 1.68
N GLY A 107 -11.39 9.30 1.71
CA GLY A 107 -11.33 8.03 1.00
C GLY A 107 -11.34 6.87 2.00
N VAL A 108 -12.03 5.79 1.67
CA VAL A 108 -12.04 4.55 2.46
C VAL A 108 -11.80 3.38 1.54
N ALA A 109 -10.86 2.51 1.90
CA ALA A 109 -10.61 1.25 1.22
C ALA A 109 -10.75 0.06 2.18
N SER A 110 -11.24 -1.06 1.67
CA SER A 110 -11.07 -2.38 2.29
C SER A 110 -9.93 -3.12 1.61
N VAL A 111 -9.16 -3.88 2.38
CA VAL A 111 -8.10 -4.73 1.86
C VAL A 111 -8.23 -6.11 2.49
N GLU A 112 -8.15 -7.15 1.68
CA GLU A 112 -8.25 -8.53 2.13
C GLU A 112 -7.04 -9.33 1.64
N LEU A 113 -6.39 -10.05 2.56
CA LEU A 113 -5.27 -10.93 2.27
C LEU A 113 -5.72 -12.38 2.36
N ARG A 114 -5.45 -13.18 1.33
CA ARG A 114 -5.85 -14.59 1.25
C ARG A 114 -4.69 -15.47 0.81
N LYS A 115 -4.66 -16.71 1.29
CA LYS A 115 -3.78 -17.76 0.76
C LYS A 115 -4.31 -18.19 -0.62
N LYS A 116 -3.52 -18.05 -1.70
CA LYS A 116 -3.99 -18.40 -3.06
C LYS A 116 -4.43 -19.86 -3.18
N LYS A 117 -3.71 -20.78 -2.52
CA LYS A 117 -3.99 -22.22 -2.62
C LYS A 117 -5.28 -22.66 -1.94
N THR A 118 -5.67 -22.00 -0.84
CA THR A 118 -6.77 -22.47 0.03
C THR A 118 -7.93 -21.48 0.13
N CYS A 119 -7.76 -20.28 -0.42
CA CYS A 119 -8.66 -19.13 -0.29
C CYS A 119 -8.94 -18.71 1.17
N LYS A 120 -8.21 -19.26 2.15
CA LYS A 120 -8.31 -18.89 3.56
C LYS A 120 -7.83 -17.47 3.77
N ILE A 121 -8.59 -16.73 4.57
CA ILE A 121 -8.36 -15.32 4.86
C ILE A 121 -7.29 -15.21 5.93
N ILE A 122 -6.20 -14.51 5.60
CA ILE A 122 -5.08 -14.21 6.50
C ILE A 122 -5.45 -12.99 7.34
N ALA A 123 -5.87 -11.93 6.69
CA ALA A 123 -6.24 -10.69 7.36
C ALA A 123 -7.26 -9.89 6.54
N LYS A 124 -8.05 -9.09 7.24
CA LYS A 124 -8.91 -8.05 6.66
C LYS A 124 -8.55 -6.71 7.25
N GLY A 125 -8.40 -5.70 6.42
CA GLY A 125 -8.12 -4.35 6.85
C GLY A 125 -9.04 -3.33 6.21
N ARG A 126 -9.14 -2.17 6.87
CA ARG A 126 -9.80 -0.99 6.33
C ARG A 126 -8.90 0.22 6.58
N HIS A 127 -8.71 1.03 5.55
CA HIS A 127 -7.89 2.22 5.59
C HIS A 127 -8.71 3.45 5.21
N THR A 128 -8.76 4.42 6.12
CA THR A 128 -9.44 5.71 5.96
C THR A 128 -8.41 6.81 5.75
N LYS A 129 -8.57 7.62 4.70
CA LYS A 129 -7.64 8.70 4.35
C LYS A 129 -8.34 10.05 4.22
N TYR A 130 -7.64 11.10 4.59
CA TYR A 130 -8.01 12.48 4.30
C TYR A 130 -7.39 12.93 2.97
N LEU A 131 -8.23 13.24 1.98
CA LEU A 131 -7.85 13.53 0.59
C LEU A 131 -7.78 15.03 0.26
N ALA A 132 -8.43 15.89 1.06
CA ALA A 132 -8.58 17.32 0.77
C ALA A 132 -7.32 18.17 1.05
N LEU A 133 -6.15 17.54 1.11
CA LEU A 133 -4.87 18.26 1.12
C LEU A 133 -4.59 18.84 -0.27
N THR A 134 -5.31 19.92 -0.58
CA THR A 134 -5.02 20.80 -1.71
C THR A 134 -5.40 22.21 -1.26
N SER A 135 -4.46 22.94 -0.64
CA SER A 135 -4.38 24.43 -0.65
C SER A 135 -3.49 25.09 0.42
N LYS A 136 -2.98 24.41 1.47
CA LYS A 136 -2.17 25.09 2.52
C LYS A 136 -0.71 24.64 2.70
N LEU A 137 -0.36 23.40 2.35
CA LEU A 137 1.05 22.96 2.43
C LEU A 137 1.93 23.45 1.28
N GLU A 138 1.35 23.93 0.18
CA GLU A 138 2.13 24.59 -0.89
C GLU A 138 2.44 26.07 -0.56
N GLN A 139 1.73 26.69 0.38
CA GLN A 139 1.96 28.09 0.77
C GLN A 139 2.82 28.25 2.04
N LEU A 140 3.04 27.18 2.81
CA LEU A 140 3.76 27.23 4.11
C LEU A 140 5.18 26.65 4.09
N GLY A 141 5.78 26.44 2.92
CA GLY A 141 7.16 25.95 2.88
C GLY A 141 7.85 26.14 1.54
N SER A 142 8.51 27.29 1.36
CA SER A 142 9.79 27.32 0.65
C SER A 142 10.83 26.57 1.52
N TRP A 143 10.73 25.24 1.55
CA TRP A 143 11.80 24.38 2.04
C TRP A 143 12.30 23.59 0.84
N ASN A 144 13.50 23.96 0.40
CA ASN A 144 14.20 23.37 -0.73
C ASN A 144 14.51 21.89 -0.45
N HIS A 145 13.65 20.99 -0.92
CA HIS A 145 14.05 19.62 -1.22
C HIS A 145 13.61 19.28 -2.64
N GLY A 146 14.52 18.61 -3.36
CA GLY A 146 14.40 18.23 -4.77
C GLY A 146 13.20 17.31 -5.10
N PRO A 147 13.14 16.77 -6.32
CA PRO A 147 11.93 16.18 -6.89
C PRO A 147 11.30 15.12 -5.98
N ARG A 148 10.06 15.37 -5.57
CA ARG A 148 9.25 14.53 -4.69
C ARG A 148 8.96 13.17 -5.34
N HIS A 149 9.80 12.16 -5.11
CA HIS A 149 9.50 10.77 -5.41
C HIS A 149 8.86 10.11 -4.18
N ASN A 150 7.53 10.02 -4.14
CA ASN A 150 6.80 9.30 -3.08
C ASN A 150 6.87 7.77 -3.29
N SER A 151 6.83 6.99 -2.23
CA SER A 151 6.99 5.52 -2.26
C SER A 151 5.74 4.80 -2.80
N VAL A 152 4.55 5.40 -2.64
CA VAL A 152 3.35 4.97 -3.39
C VAL A 152 3.52 5.22 -4.89
N CYS A 153 4.46 6.10 -5.29
CA CYS A 153 4.94 6.22 -6.67
C CYS A 153 5.78 5.01 -7.11
N VAL A 154 5.96 3.92 -6.35
CA VAL A 154 6.52 2.68 -6.93
C VAL A 154 5.42 1.90 -7.64
N LEU A 155 4.31 1.58 -6.94
CA LEU A 155 3.07 1.12 -7.60
C LEU A 155 2.55 2.15 -8.61
N CYS A 156 2.66 3.44 -8.29
CA CYS A 156 2.21 4.50 -9.18
C CYS A 156 3.24 4.98 -10.21
N LYS A 157 4.52 4.58 -10.17
CA LYS A 157 5.45 4.80 -11.31
C LYS A 157 5.03 3.88 -12.44
N ASP A 158 4.66 2.64 -12.12
CA ASP A 158 3.95 1.77 -13.05
C ASP A 158 2.63 2.41 -13.49
N PHE A 159 1.86 3.04 -12.59
CA PHE A 159 0.65 3.81 -12.96
C PHE A 159 0.92 5.00 -13.91
N SER A 160 1.98 5.79 -13.71
CA SER A 160 2.36 6.89 -14.62
C SER A 160 2.89 6.38 -15.97
N THR A 161 3.42 5.16 -16.00
CA THR A 161 3.83 4.48 -17.24
C THR A 161 2.63 3.81 -17.94
N LEU A 162 1.63 3.37 -17.17
CA LEU A 162 0.34 2.81 -17.61
C LEU A 162 -0.68 3.89 -18.02
N ASN A 163 -0.51 5.15 -17.65
CA ASN A 163 -1.26 6.30 -18.20
C ASN A 163 -0.97 6.56 -19.70
N LYS A 164 -0.12 5.75 -20.35
CA LYS A 164 -0.07 5.63 -21.82
C LYS A 164 -1.15 4.69 -22.38
N ILE A 165 -1.88 3.98 -21.53
CA ILE A 165 -3.08 3.24 -21.91
C ILE A 165 -4.25 4.20 -21.75
N SER A 166 -4.63 4.81 -22.87
CA SER A 166 -5.85 5.61 -22.98
C SER A 166 -7.04 4.71 -22.65
N PHE A 167 -7.75 4.99 -21.57
CA PHE A 167 -9.09 4.46 -21.36
C PHE A 167 -10.04 5.28 -22.24
N ASN A 168 -10.42 4.71 -23.38
CA ASN A 168 -11.54 5.19 -24.20
C ASN A 168 -12.86 4.79 -23.57
#